data_AF-Q4V122-F1
#
_entry.id   AF-Q4V122-F1
#
_cell.length_a   1.000
_cell.length_b   1.000
_cell.length_c   1.000
_cell.angle_alpha   90.00
_cell.angle_beta   90.00
_cell.angle_gamma   90.00
#
_symmetry.space_group_name_H-M   'P 1'
#
loop_
_entity.id
_entity.type
_entity.pdbx_description
1 polymer ?
#
loop_
_entity_poly.entity_id
_entity_poly.type
_entity_poly.pdbx_seq_one_letter_code
_entity_poly.pdbx_strand_id
1 'polypeptide(L)'
;MMGVKDKNKRNIRIKIIDLQEQNCTGCKYRYKQRHCLHECTIGKQIQELGKSLGAKPPEEMGNRRTKLEWGSICGKALILKQQGISYVQME
;
A
#
# COMPACT_ATOMS: atom_id res chain seq x y z
N MET A 1 -17.67 -21.48 14.32
CA MET A 1 -16.22 -21.53 14.62
C MET A 1 -15.51 -20.24 14.16
N MET A 2 -15.68 -19.11 14.86
CA MET A 2 -15.08 -17.81 14.46
C MET A 2 -13.82 -17.43 15.26
N GLY A 3 -13.53 -18.05 16.42
CA GLY A 3 -12.51 -17.54 17.35
C GLY A 3 -11.03 -17.90 17.10
N VAL A 4 -10.72 -18.85 16.21
CA VAL A 4 -9.32 -19.32 16.01
C VAL A 4 -8.58 -18.50 14.95
N LYS A 5 -9.28 -18.06 13.89
CA LYS A 5 -8.67 -17.26 12.80
C LYS A 5 -8.24 -15.86 13.28
N ASP A 6 -8.99 -15.25 14.19
CA ASP A 6 -8.72 -13.89 14.68
C ASP A 6 -7.56 -13.81 15.69
N LYS A 7 -7.38 -14.84 16.53
CA LYS A 7 -6.23 -14.93 17.43
C LYS A 7 -4.90 -15.01 16.66
N ASN A 8 -4.89 -15.71 15.52
CA ASN A 8 -3.70 -15.80 14.68
C ASN A 8 -3.34 -14.46 14.03
N LYS A 9 -4.34 -13.73 13.49
CA LYS A 9 -4.12 -12.39 12.90
C LYS A 9 -3.61 -11.38 13.93
N ARG A 10 -4.09 -11.43 15.18
CA ARG A 10 -3.60 -10.57 16.26
C ARG A 10 -2.11 -10.81 16.54
N ASN A 11 -1.70 -12.06 16.67
CA ASN A 11 -0.30 -12.42 16.95
C ASN A 11 0.64 -11.97 15.82
N ILE A 12 0.21 -12.11 14.57
CA ILE A 12 0.98 -11.64 13.41
C ILE A 12 1.15 -10.11 13.45
N ARG A 13 0.11 -9.35 13.82
CA ARG A 13 0.21 -7.88 13.96
C ARG A 13 1.18 -7.47 15.08
N ILE A 14 1.13 -8.15 16.23
CA ILE A 14 2.08 -7.90 17.33
C ILE A 14 3.52 -8.16 16.84
N LYS A 15 3.75 -9.29 16.16
CA LYS A 15 5.07 -9.62 15.60
C LYS A 15 5.59 -8.57 14.61
N ILE A 16 4.71 -7.99 13.79
CA ILE A 16 5.07 -6.89 12.89
C ILE A 16 5.50 -5.65 13.68
N ILE A 17 4.75 -5.28 14.73
CA ILE A 17 5.06 -4.12 15.59
C ILE A 17 6.42 -4.34 16.27
N ASP A 18 6.64 -5.51 16.88
CA ASP A 18 7.90 -5.84 17.55
C ASP A 18 9.10 -5.72 16.60
N LEU A 19 8.97 -6.25 15.37
CA LEU A 19 10.01 -6.13 14.34
C LEU A 19 10.28 -4.66 13.97
N GLN A 20 9.24 -3.84 13.87
CA GLN A 20 9.38 -2.42 13.58
C GLN A 20 10.06 -1.65 14.71
N GLU A 21 9.67 -1.89 15.96
CA GLU A 21 10.24 -1.20 17.11
C GLU A 21 11.73 -1.55 17.26
N GLN A 22 12.09 -2.83 17.13
CA GLN A 22 13.45 -3.32 17.30
C GLN A 22 14.39 -2.91 16.17
N ASN A 23 13.90 -2.82 14.92
CA ASN A 23 14.78 -2.68 13.75
C ASN A 23 14.54 -1.40 12.93
N CYS A 24 13.37 -0.78 13.03
CA CYS A 24 13.02 0.39 12.23
C CYS A 24 13.11 1.71 13.03
N THR A 25 13.14 1.65 14.36
CA THR A 25 13.41 2.82 15.20
C THR A 25 14.83 3.33 14.97
N GLY A 26 14.99 4.60 14.60
CA GLY A 26 16.29 5.19 14.25
C GLY A 26 16.88 4.72 12.91
N CYS A 27 16.19 3.85 12.15
CA CYS A 27 16.71 3.37 10.87
C CYS A 27 16.79 4.50 9.84
N LYS A 28 17.99 4.74 9.29
CA LYS A 28 18.25 5.79 8.27
C LYS A 28 17.42 5.63 6.98
N TYR A 29 16.91 4.42 6.73
CA TYR A 29 16.08 4.12 5.56
C TYR A 29 14.58 4.02 5.89
N ARG A 30 14.14 4.31 7.12
CA ARG A 30 12.74 4.15 7.56
C ARG A 30 11.72 4.79 6.60
N TYR A 31 12.06 5.93 6.02
CA TYR A 31 11.18 6.67 5.08
C TYR A 31 11.53 6.41 3.61
N LYS A 32 12.41 5.46 3.31
CA LYS A 32 12.83 5.07 1.96
C LYS A 32 12.13 3.78 1.57
N GLN A 33 10.85 3.89 1.22
CA GLN A 33 9.98 2.74 0.92
C GLN A 33 10.60 1.74 -0.07
N ARG A 34 11.23 2.21 -1.17
CA ARG A 34 11.89 1.33 -2.15
C ARG A 34 12.94 0.43 -1.49
N HIS A 35 13.80 1.00 -0.64
CA HIS A 35 14.83 0.25 0.06
C HIS A 35 14.20 -0.78 1.02
N CYS A 36 13.19 -0.37 1.79
CA CYS A 36 12.48 -1.28 2.69
C CYS A 36 11.80 -2.45 1.96
N LEU A 37 11.25 -2.20 0.76
CA LEU A 37 10.53 -3.21 -0.01
C LEU A 37 11.46 -4.19 -0.76
N HIS A 38 12.58 -3.70 -1.31
CA HIS A 38 13.38 -4.50 -2.25
C HIS A 38 14.75 -4.93 -1.69
N GLU A 39 15.33 -4.16 -0.77
CA GLU A 39 16.71 -4.34 -0.33
C GLU A 39 16.82 -4.75 1.15
N CYS A 40 15.85 -4.35 1.98
CA CYS A 40 15.87 -4.62 3.42
C CYS A 40 15.31 -6.01 3.78
N THR A 41 16.08 -6.80 4.51
CA THR A 41 15.66 -8.12 5.00
C THR A 41 14.48 -8.04 5.98
N ILE A 42 14.52 -7.10 6.93
CA ILE A 42 13.41 -6.88 7.88
C ILE A 42 12.14 -6.42 7.14
N GLY A 43 12.29 -5.53 6.16
CA GLY A 43 11.16 -5.07 5.35
C GLY A 43 10.50 -6.20 4.54
N LYS A 44 11.30 -7.12 3.97
CA LYS A 44 10.79 -8.34 3.33
C LYS A 44 10.05 -9.25 4.31
N GLN A 45 10.57 -9.44 5.52
CA GLN A 45 9.89 -10.24 6.56
C GLN A 45 8.55 -9.63 6.98
N ILE A 46 8.50 -8.31 7.18
CA ILE A 46 7.24 -7.60 7.49
C ILE A 46 6.24 -7.76 6.34
N GLN A 47 6.69 -7.71 5.08
CA GLN A 47 5.84 -7.91 3.92
C GLN A 47 5.21 -9.32 3.90
N GLU A 48 5.99 -10.37 4.14
CA GLU A 48 5.48 -11.74 4.21
C GLU A 48 4.45 -11.93 5.34
N LEU A 49 4.72 -11.35 6.51
CA LEU A 49 3.72 -11.32 7.59
C LEU A 49 2.46 -10.55 7.17
N GLY A 50 2.61 -9.43 6.47
CA GLY A 50 1.49 -8.67 5.90
C GLY A 50 0.64 -9.48 4.92
N LYS A 51 1.26 -10.30 4.04
CA LYS A 51 0.54 -11.17 3.09
C LYS A 51 -0.38 -12.15 3.81
N SER A 52 0.09 -12.72 4.92
CA SER A 52 -0.74 -13.60 5.76
C SER A 52 -1.95 -12.90 6.42
N LEU A 53 -1.92 -11.56 6.50
CA LEU A 53 -3.05 -10.72 6.94
C LEU A 53 -3.97 -10.28 5.79
N GLY A 54 -3.66 -10.63 4.55
CA GLY A 54 -4.37 -10.22 3.34
C GLY A 54 -3.84 -8.93 2.72
N ALA A 55 -2.64 -8.46 3.10
CA ALA A 55 -2.00 -7.36 2.39
C ALA A 55 -1.56 -7.83 1.00
N LYS A 56 -1.89 -7.04 -0.03
CA LYS A 56 -1.38 -7.30 -1.38
C LYS A 56 0.09 -6.91 -1.45
N PRO A 57 0.94 -7.68 -2.14
CA PRO A 57 2.32 -7.27 -2.39
C PRO A 57 2.35 -5.94 -3.16
N PRO A 58 3.46 -5.18 -3.12
CA PRO A 58 3.57 -3.90 -3.82
C PRO A 58 3.25 -3.96 -5.31
N GLU A 59 3.57 -5.08 -5.96
CA GLU A 59 3.21 -5.34 -7.37
C GLU A 59 1.69 -5.49 -7.59
N GLU A 60 0.93 -5.91 -6.56
CA GLU A 60 -0.52 -6.14 -6.61
C GLU A 60 -1.34 -5.06 -5.89
N MET A 61 -0.70 -4.13 -5.17
CA MET A 61 -1.30 -2.90 -4.67
C MET A 61 -1.59 -1.98 -5.86
N GLY A 62 -2.56 -2.39 -6.68
CA GLY A 62 -3.19 -1.70 -7.79
C GLY A 62 -2.41 -0.53 -8.36
N ASN A 63 -1.71 -0.79 -9.46
CA ASN A 63 -1.26 0.15 -10.48
C ASN A 63 -1.37 1.61 -10.05
N ARG A 64 -0.28 2.14 -9.47
CA ARG A 64 -0.03 3.58 -9.64
C ARG A 64 -0.06 3.80 -11.15
N ARG A 65 -1.15 4.41 -11.62
CA ARG A 65 -1.30 4.72 -13.04
C ARG A 65 -0.02 5.39 -13.50
N THR A 66 0.55 4.87 -14.57
CA THR A 66 1.71 5.46 -15.23
C THR A 66 1.36 6.89 -15.65
N LYS A 67 2.39 7.71 -15.91
CA LYS A 67 2.18 9.05 -16.45
C LYS A 67 1.35 9.03 -17.74
N LEU A 68 1.50 7.98 -18.56
CA LEU A 68 0.74 7.78 -19.79
C LEU A 68 -0.74 7.48 -19.51
N GLU A 69 -1.04 6.58 -18.57
CA GLU A 69 -2.41 6.29 -18.16
C GLU A 69 -3.10 7.53 -17.55
N TRP A 70 -2.39 8.30 -16.73
CA TRP A 70 -2.87 9.59 -16.24
C TRP A 70 -3.11 10.58 -17.38
N GLY A 71 -2.21 10.67 -18.35
CA GLY A 71 -2.36 11.53 -19.52
C GLY A 71 -3.61 11.20 -20.33
N SER A 72 -3.88 9.91 -20.56
CA SER A 72 -5.11 9.46 -21.24
C SER A 72 -6.37 9.88 -20.49
N ILE A 73 -6.37 9.74 -19.16
CA ILE A 73 -7.52 10.10 -18.31
C ILE A 73 -7.73 11.61 -18.30
N CYS A 74 -6.66 12.41 -18.21
CA CYS A 74 -6.74 13.86 -18.31
C CYS A 74 -7.29 14.29 -19.68
N GLY A 75 -6.83 13.67 -20.77
CA GLY A 75 -7.35 13.93 -22.11
C GLY A 75 -8.86 13.66 -22.20
N LYS A 76 -9.32 12.51 -21.70
CA LYS A 76 -10.75 12.18 -21.62
C LYS A 76 -11.53 13.19 -20.78
N ALA A 77 -10.99 13.61 -19.64
CA ALA A 77 -11.63 14.61 -18.79
C ALA A 77 -11.79 15.97 -19.49
N LEU A 78 -10.82 16.38 -20.31
CA LEU A 78 -10.92 17.61 -21.11
C LEU A 78 -12.03 17.51 -22.17
N ILE A 79 -12.17 16.36 -22.83
CA ILE A 79 -13.26 16.13 -23.81
C ILE A 79 -14.62 16.20 -23.12
N LEU A 80 -14.78 15.52 -21.97
CA LEU A 80 -16.03 15.56 -21.20
C LEU A 80 -16.38 16.99 -20.77
N LYS A 81 -15.39 17.78 -20.34
CA LYS A 81 -15.57 19.21 -20.02
C LYS A 81 -16.02 20.02 -21.24
N GLN A 82 -15.42 19.80 -22.41
CA GLN A 82 -15.85 20.45 -23.66
C GLN A 82 -17.29 20.08 -24.05
N GLN A 83 -17.73 18.87 -23.70
CA GLN A 83 -19.10 18.40 -23.89
C GLN A 83 -20.09 18.95 -22.84
N GLY A 84 -19.64 19.86 -21.95
CA GLY A 84 -20.48 20.49 -20.94
C GLY A 84 -20.69 19.64 -19.68
N ILE A 85 -20.02 18.49 -19.56
CA ILE A 85 -20.04 17.67 -18.35
C ILE A 85 -19.15 18.35 -17.31
N SER A 86 -19.74 18.74 -16.19
CA SER A 86 -19.04 19.36 -15.06
C SER A 86 -19.07 18.46 -13.84
N TYR A 87 -18.23 18.78 -12.86
CA TYR A 87 -18.25 18.08 -11.59
C TYR A 87 -19.54 18.42 -10.83
N VAL A 88 -20.13 17.42 -10.18
CA VAL A 88 -21.23 17.64 -9.24
C VAL A 88 -20.69 18.53 -8.11
N GLN A 89 -21.37 19.65 -7.87
CA GLN A 89 -21.09 20.45 -6.68
C GLN A 89 -21.51 19.62 -5.46
N MET A 90 -20.57 19.33 -4.57
CA MET A 90 -20.90 18.71 -3.29
C MET A 90 -21.37 19.83 -2.35
N GLU A 91 -22.63 19.80 -1.95
CA GLU A 91 -23.22 20.64 -0.90
C GLU A 91 -22.84 20.13 0.50
#